data_AF-A0A2V8PG34-F1
#
_entry.id   AF-A0A2V8PG34-F1
#
_cell.length_a   1.000
_cell.length_b   1.000
_cell.length_c   1.000
_cell.angle_alpha   90.00
_cell.angle_beta   90.00
_cell.angle_gamma   90.00
#
_symmetry.space_group_name_H-M   'P 1'
#
loop_
_entity.id
_entity.type
_entity.pdbx_description
1 polymer ?
#
loop_
_entity_poly.entity_id
_entity_poly.type
_entity_poly.pdbx_seq_one_letter_code
_entity_poly.pdbx_strand_id
1 'polypeptide(L)'
;MAKAGFENLLKEVSTFYRLHFPRRKRLGYGKFIAVILLALSLFLTATAQTKRVVAIKVDGLPYELVERFAHERDPLTGKSLLPWFDHIFFQNGTRITNFYVRGTSLSAPSWSVIDTGQHLQIKGNVEFDRATLYSYDYLAAMPFYAKQALGRDVDMPGTEVLDTLGIHPLMDAYDDDERLTSFQLYQRGARLRTLQRAGEERFVKDPRRLVTDLLLGLDMNDIVFPIRACVTWIC
;
A
#
# COMPACT_ATOMS: atom_id res chain seq x y z
N MET A 1 -38.73 16.41 4.98
CA MET A 1 -38.29 17.67 5.61
C MET A 1 -37.24 18.46 4.81
N ALA A 2 -36.40 17.86 3.96
CA ALA A 2 -35.37 18.59 3.20
C ALA A 2 -35.87 19.51 2.05
N LYS A 3 -37.09 19.31 1.55
CA LYS A 3 -37.63 20.06 0.39
C LYS A 3 -38.02 21.51 0.72
N ALA A 4 -38.47 21.77 1.96
CA ALA A 4 -38.91 23.09 2.40
C ALA A 4 -37.74 24.05 2.67
N GLY A 5 -36.58 23.53 3.10
CA GLY A 5 -35.37 24.34 3.33
C GLY A 5 -34.76 24.90 2.04
N PHE A 6 -34.83 24.12 0.95
CA PHE A 6 -34.25 24.50 -0.34
C PHE A 6 -35.05 25.64 -1.02
N GLU A 7 -36.38 25.61 -0.93
CA GLU A 7 -37.23 26.66 -1.51
C GLU A 7 -37.08 28.01 -0.78
N ASN A 8 -36.87 28.00 0.54
CA ASN A 8 -36.62 29.22 1.30
C ASN A 8 -35.24 29.82 0.98
N LEU A 9 -34.22 28.98 0.83
CA LEU A 9 -32.88 29.43 0.44
C LEU A 9 -32.90 30.11 -0.95
N LEU A 10 -33.64 29.53 -1.91
CA LEU A 10 -33.80 30.12 -3.25
C LEU A 10 -34.52 31.47 -3.22
N LYS A 11 -35.52 31.64 -2.34
CA LYS A 11 -36.23 32.91 -2.18
C LYS A 11 -35.33 33.98 -1.57
N GLU A 12 -34.57 33.66 -0.53
CA GLU A 12 -33.64 34.60 0.11
C GLU A 12 -32.53 35.06 -0.84
N VAL A 13 -31.91 34.12 -1.56
CA VAL A 13 -30.88 34.44 -2.57
C VAL A 13 -31.46 35.33 -3.68
N SER A 14 -32.69 35.05 -4.15
CA SER A 14 -33.33 35.88 -5.20
C SER A 14 -33.65 37.30 -4.73
N THR A 15 -33.95 37.48 -3.44
CA THR A 15 -34.34 38.77 -2.84
C THR A 15 -33.10 39.61 -2.57
N PHE A 16 -32.04 39.00 -2.04
CA PHE A 16 -30.74 39.66 -1.83
C PHE A 16 -30.14 40.17 -3.16
N TYR A 17 -30.23 39.37 -4.23
CA TYR A 17 -29.74 39.75 -5.55
C TYR A 17 -30.49 40.93 -6.18
N ARG A 18 -31.80 41.08 -5.90
CA ARG A 18 -32.60 42.21 -6.38
C ARG A 18 -32.26 43.53 -5.69
N LEU A 19 -31.83 43.47 -4.44
CA LEU A 19 -31.60 44.66 -3.61
C LEU A 19 -30.20 45.27 -3.82
N HIS A 20 -29.19 44.47 -4.15
CA HIS A 20 -27.79 44.94 -4.15
C HIS A 20 -27.18 45.24 -5.52
N PHE A 21 -27.86 44.96 -6.64
CA PHE A 21 -27.33 45.22 -7.98
C PHE A 21 -28.25 46.09 -8.84
N PRO A 22 -27.97 47.40 -8.99
CA PRO A 22 -28.75 48.28 -9.86
C PRO A 22 -28.49 48.01 -11.35
N ARG A 23 -29.59 48.04 -12.12
CA ARG A 23 -29.87 47.80 -13.56
C ARG A 23 -28.82 47.95 -14.67
N ARG A 24 -27.55 48.29 -14.46
CA ARG A 24 -26.56 48.42 -15.55
C ARG A 24 -25.63 47.19 -15.62
N LYS A 25 -25.81 46.43 -16.71
CA LYS A 25 -25.15 45.16 -17.06
C LYS A 25 -25.71 43.93 -16.32
N ARG A 26 -26.89 43.48 -16.76
CA ARG A 26 -27.34 42.09 -16.54
C ARG A 26 -26.32 41.15 -17.17
N LEU A 27 -25.34 40.71 -16.39
CA LEU A 27 -24.61 39.49 -16.67
C LEU A 27 -25.69 38.40 -16.74
N GLY A 28 -25.95 37.87 -17.94
CA GLY A 28 -27.11 37.02 -18.20
C GLY A 28 -27.21 35.91 -17.15
N TYR A 29 -28.41 35.66 -16.63
CA TYR A 29 -28.68 34.67 -15.59
C TYR A 29 -28.00 33.30 -15.85
N GLY A 30 -27.80 32.93 -17.13
CA GLY A 30 -27.04 31.74 -17.52
C GLY A 30 -25.57 31.73 -17.08
N LYS A 31 -24.86 32.87 -17.08
CA LYS A 31 -23.46 32.96 -16.62
C LYS A 31 -23.36 32.80 -15.11
N PHE A 32 -24.32 33.32 -14.36
CA PHE A 32 -24.33 33.19 -12.90
C PHE A 32 -24.66 31.76 -12.46
N ILE A 33 -25.63 31.13 -13.13
CA ILE A 33 -25.95 29.71 -12.92
C ILE A 33 -24.75 28.83 -13.30
N ALA A 34 -24.03 29.14 -14.39
CA ALA A 34 -22.83 28.39 -14.78
C ALA A 34 -21.70 28.50 -13.74
N VAL A 35 -21.47 29.68 -13.15
CA VAL A 35 -20.46 29.85 -12.09
C VAL A 35 -20.85 29.10 -10.82
N ILE A 36 -22.15 29.09 -10.45
CA ILE A 36 -22.63 28.33 -9.29
C ILE A 36 -22.52 26.83 -9.53
N LEU A 37 -22.88 26.34 -10.72
CA LEU A 37 -22.74 24.92 -11.08
C LEU A 37 -21.28 24.49 -11.13
N LEU A 38 -20.37 25.36 -11.64
CA LEU A 38 -18.93 25.11 -11.63
C LEU A 38 -18.40 25.07 -10.19
N ALA A 39 -18.78 26.02 -9.34
CA ALA A 39 -18.41 26.03 -7.93
C ALA A 39 -18.95 24.79 -7.19
N LEU A 40 -20.21 24.41 -7.41
CA LEU A 40 -20.78 23.18 -6.85
C LEU A 40 -20.05 21.92 -7.37
N SER A 41 -19.68 21.88 -8.65
CA SER A 41 -18.93 20.76 -9.21
C SER A 41 -17.52 20.63 -8.62
N LEU A 42 -16.91 21.75 -8.22
CA LEU A 42 -15.64 21.79 -7.50
C LEU A 42 -15.79 21.37 -6.02
N PHE A 43 -16.95 21.62 -5.38
CA PHE A 43 -17.25 21.09 -4.04
C PHE A 43 -17.66 19.60 -4.05
N LEU A 44 -18.07 19.09 -5.21
CA LEU A 44 -18.37 17.67 -5.46
C LEU A 44 -17.13 16.86 -5.83
N THR A 45 -15.91 17.40 -5.66
CA THR A 45 -14.72 16.56 -5.64
C THR A 45 -14.92 15.51 -4.56
N ALA A 46 -15.31 14.32 -5.00
CA ALA A 46 -15.54 13.18 -4.15
C ALA A 46 -14.33 13.05 -3.23
N THR A 47 -14.56 13.22 -1.93
CA THR A 47 -13.59 12.82 -0.92
C THR A 47 -13.55 11.30 -0.97
N ALA A 48 -12.84 10.76 -1.96
CA ALA A 48 -12.48 9.36 -2.03
C ALA A 48 -11.45 9.13 -0.93
N GLN A 49 -11.92 9.09 0.31
CA GLN A 49 -11.11 8.79 1.46
C GLN A 49 -10.90 7.28 1.48
N THR A 50 -9.69 6.86 1.14
CA THR A 50 -9.28 5.46 1.22
C THR A 50 -9.32 5.02 2.68
N LYS A 51 -10.12 4.00 3.00
CA LYS A 51 -10.26 3.47 4.36
C LYS A 51 -9.05 2.66 4.82
N ARG A 52 -8.31 2.08 3.88
CA ARG A 52 -7.17 1.21 4.13
C ARG A 52 -6.27 1.18 2.91
N VAL A 53 -4.97 1.29 3.14
CA VAL A 53 -3.95 1.00 2.13
C VAL A 53 -3.41 -0.39 2.41
N VAL A 54 -3.34 -1.21 1.36
CA VAL A 54 -2.72 -2.52 1.41
C VAL A 54 -1.60 -2.52 0.37
N ALA A 55 -0.37 -2.66 0.84
CA ALA A 55 0.82 -2.74 0.01
C ALA A 55 1.38 -4.14 0.16
N ILE A 56 1.61 -4.83 -0.96
CA ILE A 56 2.11 -6.19 -0.90
C ILE A 56 3.22 -6.34 -1.93
N LYS A 57 4.35 -6.81 -1.43
CA LYS A 57 5.65 -6.81 -2.11
C LYS A 57 6.05 -8.26 -2.27
N VAL A 58 6.27 -8.69 -3.52
CA VAL A 58 6.77 -10.03 -3.82
C VAL A 58 8.19 -9.90 -4.31
N ASP A 59 9.12 -10.46 -3.57
CA ASP A 59 10.54 -10.39 -3.95
C ASP A 59 10.82 -11.27 -5.17
N GLY A 60 11.64 -10.76 -6.08
CA GLY A 60 12.10 -11.48 -7.28
C GLY A 60 11.01 -11.91 -8.27
N LEU A 61 9.78 -11.40 -8.18
CA LEU A 61 8.69 -11.79 -9.08
C LEU A 61 8.86 -11.17 -10.47
N PRO A 62 9.10 -11.98 -11.53
CA PRO A 62 9.26 -11.44 -12.89
C PRO A 62 7.90 -11.00 -13.45
N TYR A 63 7.87 -9.84 -14.10
CA TYR A 63 6.67 -9.26 -14.69
C TYR A 63 6.04 -10.22 -15.73
N GLU A 64 6.87 -10.86 -16.55
CA GLU A 64 6.44 -11.75 -17.64
C GLU A 64 5.73 -12.99 -17.11
N LEU A 65 6.12 -13.46 -15.92
CA LEU A 65 5.52 -14.65 -15.31
C LEU A 65 4.07 -14.37 -14.87
N VAL A 66 3.85 -13.21 -14.24
CA VAL A 66 2.50 -12.77 -13.85
C VAL A 66 1.65 -12.56 -15.09
N GLU A 67 2.18 -11.89 -16.11
CA GLU A 67 1.44 -11.63 -17.33
C GLU A 67 1.07 -12.92 -18.06
N ARG A 68 2.01 -13.86 -18.20
CA ARG A 68 1.75 -15.15 -18.84
C ARG A 68 0.64 -15.92 -18.12
N PHE A 69 0.75 -16.12 -16.80
CA PHE A 69 -0.24 -16.91 -16.07
C PHE A 69 -1.59 -16.20 -15.90
N ALA A 70 -1.61 -14.86 -15.90
CA ALA A 70 -2.86 -14.12 -15.93
C ALA A 70 -3.62 -14.31 -17.26
N HIS A 71 -2.92 -14.51 -18.39
CA HIS A 71 -3.53 -14.72 -19.71
C HIS A 71 -3.76 -16.19 -20.07
N GLU A 72 -2.95 -17.11 -19.56
CA GLU A 72 -3.17 -18.53 -19.74
C GLU A 72 -4.52 -18.95 -19.14
N ARG A 73 -5.23 -19.82 -19.87
CA ARG A 73 -6.55 -20.31 -19.49
C ARG A 73 -6.48 -21.79 -19.21
N ASP A 74 -7.04 -22.19 -18.08
CA ASP A 74 -7.23 -23.60 -17.75
C ASP A 74 -8.20 -24.22 -18.79
N PRO A 75 -7.80 -25.28 -19.50
CA PRO A 75 -8.63 -25.91 -20.53
C PRO A 75 -9.91 -26.55 -19.97
N LEU A 76 -9.95 -26.89 -18.67
CA LEU A 76 -11.13 -27.51 -18.04
C LEU A 76 -12.16 -26.47 -17.60
N THR A 77 -11.71 -25.35 -17.04
CA THR A 77 -12.59 -24.35 -16.44
C THR A 77 -12.77 -23.09 -17.31
N GLY A 78 -11.90 -22.89 -18.30
CA GLY A 78 -11.84 -21.68 -19.13
C GLY A 78 -11.40 -20.43 -18.38
N LYS A 79 -11.01 -20.53 -17.10
CA LYS A 79 -10.60 -19.40 -16.26
C LYS A 79 -9.11 -19.15 -16.37
N SER A 80 -8.68 -17.93 -16.03
CA SER A 80 -7.27 -17.61 -15.85
C SER A 80 -6.62 -18.54 -14.82
N LEU A 81 -5.34 -18.90 -15.02
CA LEU A 81 -4.57 -19.62 -14.00
C LEU A 81 -4.32 -18.76 -12.75
N LEU A 82 -4.41 -17.43 -12.87
CA LEU A 82 -4.43 -16.50 -11.75
C LEU A 82 -5.77 -15.72 -11.71
N PRO A 83 -6.89 -16.39 -11.38
CA PRO A 83 -8.23 -15.82 -11.55
C PRO A 83 -8.46 -14.56 -10.73
N TRP A 84 -7.88 -14.48 -9.53
CA TRP A 84 -7.97 -13.29 -8.68
C TRP A 84 -7.07 -12.15 -9.14
N PHE A 85 -5.88 -12.45 -9.68
CA PHE A 85 -5.02 -11.40 -10.26
C PHE A 85 -5.67 -10.80 -11.50
N ASP A 86 -6.19 -11.65 -12.39
CA ASP A 86 -6.91 -11.20 -13.58
C ASP A 86 -8.10 -10.31 -13.18
N HIS A 87 -8.91 -10.76 -12.23
CA HIS A 87 -10.06 -9.98 -11.76
C HIS A 87 -9.67 -8.64 -11.11
N ILE A 88 -8.71 -8.63 -10.18
CA ILE A 88 -8.38 -7.43 -9.40
C ILE A 88 -7.53 -6.44 -10.20
N PHE A 89 -6.50 -6.91 -10.93
CA PHE A 89 -5.51 -6.04 -11.57
C PHE A 89 -5.72 -5.83 -13.06
N PHE A 90 -6.18 -6.84 -13.79
CA PHE A 90 -6.33 -6.75 -15.24
C PHE A 90 -7.71 -6.21 -15.64
N GLN A 91 -8.76 -6.67 -14.97
CA GLN A 91 -10.15 -6.28 -15.30
C GLN A 91 -10.59 -5.02 -14.56
N ASN A 92 -10.26 -4.89 -13.27
CA ASN A 92 -10.76 -3.80 -12.41
C ASN A 92 -9.66 -2.88 -11.86
N GLY A 93 -8.40 -3.12 -12.24
CA GLY A 93 -7.24 -2.45 -11.69
C GLY A 93 -6.62 -1.43 -12.64
N THR A 94 -5.60 -0.74 -12.12
CA THR A 94 -4.67 0.04 -12.93
C THR A 94 -3.32 -0.63 -12.92
N ARG A 95 -2.68 -0.72 -14.09
CA ARG A 95 -1.38 -1.33 -14.28
C ARG A 95 -0.41 -0.31 -14.83
N ILE A 96 0.81 -0.30 -14.30
CA ILE A 96 1.92 0.47 -14.83
C ILE A 96 2.79 -0.52 -15.60
N THR A 97 2.96 -0.26 -16.90
CA THR A 97 3.91 -1.00 -17.73
C THR A 97 5.27 -0.32 -17.67
N ASN A 98 6.34 -1.10 -17.83
CA ASN A 98 7.73 -0.60 -17.74
C ASN A 98 8.07 0.01 -16.38
N PHE A 99 7.62 -0.63 -15.30
CA PHE A 99 8.12 -0.32 -13.96
C PHE A 99 9.54 -0.90 -13.82
N TYR A 100 10.52 -0.05 -13.51
CA TYR A 100 11.92 -0.47 -13.40
C TYR A 100 12.58 0.16 -12.18
N VAL A 101 13.58 -0.55 -11.65
CA VAL A 101 14.44 -0.04 -10.58
C VAL A 101 15.61 0.72 -11.21
N ARG A 102 15.87 1.93 -10.72
CA ARG A 102 17.06 2.69 -11.10
C ARG A 102 18.25 2.26 -10.24
N GLY A 103 19.22 1.57 -10.85
CA GLY A 103 20.44 1.14 -10.17
C GLY A 103 20.48 -0.38 -9.99
N THR A 104 20.66 -0.83 -8.75
CA THR A 104 20.81 -2.26 -8.43
C THR A 104 19.46 -2.90 -8.12
N SER A 105 19.08 -3.94 -8.86
CA SER A 105 17.86 -4.73 -8.62
C SER A 105 18.04 -5.74 -7.48
N LEU A 106 18.36 -5.23 -6.29
CA LEU A 106 18.46 -6.01 -5.06
C LEU A 106 17.27 -5.72 -4.14
N SER A 107 16.93 -6.68 -3.28
CA SER A 107 15.75 -6.63 -2.42
C SER A 107 15.74 -5.40 -1.50
N ALA A 108 16.77 -5.20 -0.66
CA ALA A 108 16.78 -4.08 0.28
C ALA A 108 16.77 -2.73 -0.46
N PRO A 109 17.64 -2.47 -1.45
CA PRO A 109 17.57 -1.28 -2.29
C PRO A 109 16.17 -1.00 -2.87
N SER A 110 15.55 -2.00 -3.51
CA SER A 110 14.26 -1.83 -4.18
C SER A 110 13.13 -1.53 -3.19
N TRP A 111 13.12 -2.23 -2.05
CA TRP A 111 12.11 -2.04 -1.02
C TRP A 111 12.25 -0.67 -0.35
N SER A 112 13.47 -0.13 -0.22
CA SER A 112 13.68 1.21 0.34
C SER A 112 13.02 2.29 -0.50
N VAL A 113 13.10 2.18 -1.83
CA VAL A 113 12.48 3.14 -2.76
C VAL A 113 10.95 3.05 -2.69
N ILE A 114 10.41 1.82 -2.65
CA ILE A 114 8.97 1.60 -2.54
C ILE A 114 8.43 2.14 -1.22
N ASP A 115 9.12 1.89 -0.11
CA ASP A 115 8.65 2.25 1.21
C ASP A 115 8.83 3.74 1.53
N THR A 116 9.80 4.42 0.93
CA THR A 116 10.10 5.84 1.26
C THR A 116 9.71 6.82 0.15
N GLY A 117 9.55 6.35 -1.09
CA GLY A 117 9.41 7.20 -2.27
C GLY A 117 10.66 8.03 -2.59
N GLN A 118 11.76 7.83 -1.87
CA GLN A 118 13.01 8.58 -2.05
C GLN A 118 13.93 7.89 -3.07
N HIS A 119 14.88 8.67 -3.59
CA HIS A 119 15.96 8.09 -4.37
C HIS A 119 16.78 7.10 -3.51
N LEU A 120 17.46 6.19 -4.19
CA LEU A 120 18.15 5.08 -3.55
C LEU A 120 19.22 5.54 -2.55
N GLN A 121 18.93 5.40 -1.25
CA GLN A 121 19.87 5.67 -0.14
C GLN A 121 20.68 4.41 0.21
N ILE A 122 19.99 3.28 0.29
CA ILE A 122 20.57 1.96 0.51
C ILE A 122 20.87 1.33 -0.85
N LYS A 123 22.13 1.09 -1.14
CA LYS A 123 22.67 0.69 -2.46
C LYS A 123 22.92 -0.81 -2.58
N GLY A 124 23.04 -1.53 -1.47
CA GLY A 124 23.25 -2.98 -1.42
C GLY A 124 22.34 -3.70 -0.42
N ASN A 125 22.30 -5.02 -0.48
CA ASN A 125 21.73 -5.85 0.59
C ASN A 125 22.65 -5.92 1.81
N VAL A 126 23.96 -5.82 1.55
CA VAL A 126 25.00 -5.68 2.56
C VAL A 126 25.88 -4.51 2.15
N GLU A 127 26.20 -3.64 3.09
CA GLU A 127 27.08 -2.50 2.89
C GLU A 127 28.19 -2.48 3.93
N PHE A 128 29.34 -1.96 3.55
CA PHE A 128 30.47 -1.78 4.44
C PHE A 128 30.79 -0.30 4.55
N ASP A 129 30.67 0.25 5.76
CA ASP A 129 31.14 1.60 6.04
C ASP A 129 32.63 1.55 6.42
N ARG A 130 33.44 2.15 5.55
CA ARG A 130 34.88 2.23 5.74
C ARG A 130 35.28 3.09 6.95
N ALA A 131 34.49 4.10 7.30
CA ALA A 131 34.84 5.02 8.39
C ALA A 131 34.67 4.36 9.76
N THR A 132 33.59 3.60 9.95
CA THR A 132 33.32 2.86 11.20
C THR A 132 33.83 1.42 11.19
N LEU A 133 34.26 0.91 10.02
CA LEU A 133 34.58 -0.49 9.77
C LEU A 133 33.41 -1.43 10.09
N TYR A 134 32.18 -0.92 10.00
CA TYR A 134 30.97 -1.66 10.31
C TYR A 134 30.32 -2.19 9.02
N SER A 135 29.83 -3.44 9.09
CA SER A 135 29.05 -4.05 8.01
C SER A 135 27.57 -4.00 8.37
N TYR A 136 26.78 -3.36 7.52
CA TYR A 136 25.33 -3.35 7.58
C TYR A 136 24.79 -4.49 6.74
N ASP A 137 24.11 -5.46 7.35
CA ASP A 137 23.35 -6.50 6.65
C ASP A 137 21.86 -6.19 6.78
N TYR A 138 21.26 -5.74 5.68
CA TYR A 138 19.86 -5.32 5.64
C TYR A 138 18.89 -6.48 5.44
N LEU A 139 19.40 -7.69 5.17
CA LEU A 139 18.59 -8.91 5.07
C LEU A 139 18.63 -9.74 6.35
N ALA A 140 19.16 -9.19 7.44
CA ALA A 140 19.37 -9.85 8.72
C ALA A 140 18.07 -10.10 9.53
N ALA A 141 17.04 -10.68 8.90
CA ALA A 141 15.76 -11.00 9.51
C ALA A 141 15.91 -11.97 10.69
N MET A 142 16.76 -12.99 10.57
CA MET A 142 16.96 -13.99 11.64
C MET A 142 17.58 -13.37 12.91
N PRO A 143 18.72 -12.65 12.83
CA PRO A 143 19.24 -11.90 13.98
C PRO A 143 18.25 -10.90 14.58
N PHE A 144 17.46 -10.22 13.75
CA PHE A 144 16.42 -9.29 14.21
C PHE A 144 15.37 -9.99 15.07
N TYR A 145 14.75 -11.07 14.57
CA TYR A 145 13.74 -11.81 15.35
C TYR A 145 14.31 -12.44 16.61
N ALA A 146 15.55 -12.94 16.56
CA ALA A 146 16.21 -13.49 17.74
C ALA A 146 16.42 -12.43 18.84
N LYS A 147 16.90 -11.23 18.48
CA LYS A 147 17.07 -10.11 19.43
C LYS A 147 15.72 -9.67 20.00
N GLN A 148 14.68 -9.58 19.16
CA GLN A 148 13.34 -9.26 19.61
C GLN A 148 12.79 -10.30 20.59
N ALA A 149 12.95 -11.60 20.30
CA ALA A 149 12.52 -12.68 21.20
C ALA A 149 13.21 -12.63 22.57
N LEU A 150 14.41 -12.07 22.65
CA LEU A 150 15.14 -11.81 23.90
C LEU A 150 14.66 -10.54 24.62
N GLY A 151 13.55 -9.93 24.19
CA GLY A 151 12.97 -8.73 24.78
C GLY A 151 13.76 -7.45 24.50
N ARG A 152 14.64 -7.46 23.49
CA ARG A 152 15.36 -6.26 23.06
C ARG A 152 14.55 -5.53 22.01
N ASP A 153 14.22 -4.28 22.29
CA ASP A 153 13.66 -3.38 21.29
C ASP A 153 14.74 -3.07 20.27
N VAL A 154 14.62 -3.64 19.08
CA VAL A 154 15.57 -3.48 17.98
C VAL A 154 14.79 -3.34 16.69
N ASP A 155 15.28 -2.47 15.82
CA ASP A 155 14.75 -2.29 14.48
C ASP A 155 15.58 -3.12 13.48
N MET A 156 15.04 -3.29 12.28
CA MET A 156 15.86 -3.81 11.19
C MET A 156 16.98 -2.81 10.87
N PRO A 157 18.22 -3.25 10.60
CA PRO A 157 19.35 -2.35 10.33
C PRO A 157 19.07 -1.34 9.22
N GLY A 158 18.28 -1.74 8.22
CA GLY A 158 17.89 -0.85 7.12
C GLY A 158 17.03 0.31 7.59
N THR A 159 16.15 0.08 8.56
CA THR A 159 15.31 1.12 9.16
C THR A 159 16.15 2.09 10.00
N GLU A 160 17.08 1.58 10.80
CA GLU A 160 18.00 2.40 11.60
C GLU A 160 18.85 3.33 10.73
N VAL A 161 19.32 2.85 9.57
CA VAL A 161 20.04 3.69 8.61
C VAL A 161 19.15 4.78 8.03
N LEU A 162 17.89 4.47 7.69
CA LEU A 162 16.95 5.48 7.19
C LEU A 162 16.66 6.56 8.24
N ASP A 163 16.58 6.21 9.52
CA ASP A 163 16.43 7.18 10.61
C ASP A 163 17.57 8.16 10.73
N THR A 164 18.81 7.68 10.54
CA THR A 164 19.99 8.56 10.58
C THR A 164 19.94 9.62 9.48
N LEU A 165 19.21 9.35 8.39
CA LEU A 165 18.97 10.26 7.29
C LEU A 165 17.68 11.08 7.45
N GLY A 166 16.91 10.87 8.52
CA GLY A 166 15.61 11.51 8.73
C GLY A 166 14.55 11.08 7.71
N ILE A 167 14.67 9.86 7.16
CA ILE A 167 13.76 9.33 6.15
C ILE A 167 12.84 8.31 6.81
N HIS A 168 11.55 8.58 6.78
CA HIS A 168 10.52 7.74 7.37
C HIS A 168 9.90 6.83 6.31
N PRO A 169 9.95 5.49 6.49
CA PRO A 169 9.20 4.56 5.65
C PRO A 169 7.68 4.79 5.78
N LEU A 170 6.91 4.33 4.79
CA LEU A 170 5.46 4.47 4.70
C LEU A 170 4.73 3.96 5.96
N MET A 171 5.29 2.94 6.63
CA MET A 171 4.71 2.38 7.84
C MET A 171 4.74 3.31 9.06
N ASP A 172 5.60 4.34 9.04
CA ASP A 172 5.70 5.35 10.10
C ASP A 172 4.62 6.43 9.95
N ALA A 173 3.91 6.48 8.81
CA ALA A 173 2.78 7.38 8.60
C ALA A 173 1.49 6.92 9.30
N TYR A 174 1.49 5.71 9.87
CA TYR A 174 0.35 5.11 10.57
C TYR A 174 0.74 4.79 12.00
N ASP A 175 -0.21 4.98 12.92
CA ASP A 175 -0.01 4.59 14.31
C ASP A 175 0.23 3.07 14.40
N ASP A 176 0.95 2.67 15.44
CA ASP A 176 1.37 1.28 15.61
C ASP A 176 0.18 0.32 15.55
N ASP A 177 -0.95 0.64 16.20
CA ASP A 177 -2.17 -0.18 16.23
C ASP A 177 -2.96 -0.20 14.93
N GLU A 178 -2.74 0.77 14.05
CA GLU A 178 -3.39 0.85 12.74
C GLU A 178 -2.67 0.04 11.65
N ARG A 179 -1.39 -0.32 11.88
CA ARG A 179 -0.58 -1.11 10.93
C ARG A 179 -0.59 -2.62 11.20
N LEU A 180 -0.78 -3.37 10.10
CA LEU A 180 -0.62 -4.82 10.04
C LEU A 180 0.52 -5.15 9.08
N THR A 181 1.67 -5.55 9.63
CA THR A 181 2.88 -5.81 8.85
C THR A 181 3.24 -7.30 8.93
N SER A 182 3.50 -7.91 7.78
CA SER A 182 4.08 -9.25 7.68
C SER A 182 5.61 -9.19 7.75
N PHE A 183 6.28 -10.30 7.43
CA PHE A 183 7.73 -10.29 7.18
C PHE A 183 8.07 -9.21 6.14
N GLN A 184 8.83 -8.21 6.55
CA GLN A 184 9.27 -7.08 5.72
C GLN A 184 10.75 -6.72 6.01
N LEU A 185 11.45 -6.17 5.02
CA LEU A 185 12.87 -5.81 5.17
C LEU A 185 13.10 -4.58 6.07
N TYR A 186 12.20 -3.60 5.98
CA TYR A 186 12.21 -2.39 6.81
C TYR A 186 11.10 -2.50 7.85
N GLN A 187 11.41 -3.09 9.00
CA GLN A 187 10.48 -3.26 10.11
C GLN A 187 10.90 -2.43 11.33
N ARG A 188 9.88 -2.03 12.09
CA ARG A 188 9.95 -1.30 13.37
C ARG A 188 9.52 -2.21 14.50
N GLY A 189 10.50 -2.73 15.24
CA GLY A 189 10.28 -3.82 16.19
C GLY A 189 9.54 -5.01 15.56
N ALA A 190 9.38 -6.08 16.33
CA ALA A 190 8.51 -7.20 15.94
C ALA A 190 7.32 -7.24 16.89
N ARG A 191 6.08 -7.19 16.41
CA ARG A 191 4.96 -7.58 17.28
C ARG A 191 5.03 -9.09 17.49
N LEU A 192 5.81 -9.52 18.48
CA LEU A 192 5.88 -10.91 18.91
C LEU A 192 4.49 -11.45 19.24
N ARG A 193 3.55 -10.61 19.68
CA ARG A 193 2.14 -10.98 19.86
C ARG A 193 1.41 -11.29 18.54
N THR A 194 1.75 -10.63 17.44
CA THR A 194 1.20 -10.94 16.10
C THR A 194 1.80 -12.23 15.56
N LEU A 195 3.10 -12.44 15.77
CA LEU A 195 3.78 -13.73 15.50
C LEU A 195 3.27 -14.85 16.39
N GLN A 196 2.92 -14.56 17.65
CA GLN A 196 2.38 -15.52 18.60
C GLN A 196 0.92 -15.86 18.27
N ARG A 197 0.10 -14.91 17.80
CA ARG A 197 -1.26 -15.22 17.30
C ARG A 197 -1.25 -15.99 15.98
N ALA A 198 -0.46 -15.53 15.01
CA ALA A 198 -0.24 -16.27 13.76
C ALA A 198 0.42 -17.63 14.03
N GLY A 199 1.21 -17.68 15.11
CA GLY A 199 1.88 -18.86 15.62
C GLY A 199 0.90 -19.83 16.26
N GLU A 200 0.08 -19.42 17.21
CA GLU A 200 -0.90 -20.26 17.89
C GLU A 200 -1.95 -20.84 16.92
N GLU A 201 -2.30 -20.13 15.84
CA GLU A 201 -3.19 -20.63 14.79
C GLU A 201 -2.52 -21.63 13.81
N ARG A 202 -1.17 -21.66 13.69
CA ARG A 202 -0.41 -22.52 12.75
C ARG A 202 0.55 -23.54 13.39
N PHE A 203 1.11 -23.28 14.57
CA PHE A 203 2.15 -24.06 15.24
C PHE A 203 1.68 -25.39 15.78
N VAL A 204 0.38 -25.57 16.01
CA VAL A 204 -0.14 -26.83 16.59
C VAL A 204 0.03 -28.01 15.63
N LYS A 205 0.38 -27.80 14.35
CA LYS A 205 0.36 -28.87 13.34
C LYS A 205 1.71 -29.34 12.79
N ASP A 206 2.73 -28.50 12.54
CA ASP A 206 4.05 -29.01 12.10
C ASP A 206 5.21 -27.97 12.09
N PRO A 207 6.23 -28.08 12.96
CA PRO A 207 7.35 -27.14 13.00
C PRO A 207 8.34 -27.24 11.82
N ARG A 208 8.40 -28.37 11.10
CA ARG A 208 9.29 -28.52 9.92
C ARG A 208 8.76 -27.78 8.69
N ARG A 209 7.45 -27.62 8.60
CA ARG A 209 6.78 -26.87 7.53
C ARG A 209 7.06 -25.38 7.65
N LEU A 210 7.15 -24.86 8.87
CA LEU A 210 7.44 -23.46 9.17
C LEU A 210 8.82 -23.00 8.72
N VAL A 211 9.86 -23.82 8.89
CA VAL A 211 11.21 -23.49 8.40
C VAL A 211 11.22 -23.46 6.87
N THR A 212 10.47 -24.38 6.24
CA THR A 212 10.30 -24.44 4.79
C THR A 212 9.49 -23.23 4.27
N ASP A 213 8.40 -22.85 4.92
CA ASP A 213 7.55 -21.70 4.55
C ASP A 213 8.26 -20.35 4.81
N LEU A 214 9.04 -20.27 5.89
CA LEU A 214 9.83 -19.09 6.25
C LEU A 214 11.06 -18.92 5.34
N LEU A 215 11.64 -20.01 4.84
CA LEU A 215 12.81 -19.98 3.95
C LEU A 215 12.46 -19.99 2.45
N LEU A 216 11.32 -20.57 2.05
CA LEU A 216 10.93 -20.76 0.64
C LEU A 216 9.67 -19.98 0.23
N GLY A 217 8.91 -19.41 1.19
CA GLY A 217 7.81 -18.49 0.90
C GLY A 217 6.63 -19.06 0.10
N LEU A 218 6.52 -20.39 -0.07
CA LEU A 218 5.47 -21.03 -0.86
C LEU A 218 5.04 -22.37 -0.23
N ASP A 219 3.77 -22.46 0.17
CA ASP A 219 3.10 -23.72 0.46
C ASP A 219 2.42 -24.21 -0.83
N MET A 220 3.00 -25.23 -1.48
CA MET A 220 2.54 -25.75 -2.78
C MET A 220 1.29 -26.62 -2.69
N ASN A 221 0.69 -26.84 -1.51
CA ASN A 221 -0.37 -27.82 -1.32
C ASN A 221 -1.78 -27.28 -1.01
N ASP A 222 -1.97 -25.97 -0.79
CA ASP A 222 -3.29 -25.40 -0.40
C ASP A 222 -3.87 -24.39 -1.42
N ILE A 223 -3.73 -24.66 -2.72
CA ILE A 223 -4.47 -23.92 -3.77
C ILE A 223 -5.86 -24.56 -4.00
N VAL A 224 -6.68 -24.69 -2.96
CA VAL A 224 -8.14 -24.97 -3.12
C VAL A 224 -8.95 -24.32 -1.98
N PHE A 225 -9.33 -23.04 -2.16
CA PHE A 225 -10.51 -22.28 -1.63
C PHE A 225 -10.92 -22.35 -0.12
N PRO A 226 -11.73 -21.41 0.43
CA PRO A 226 -12.14 -20.07 -0.01
C PRO A 226 -11.79 -19.00 1.05
N ILE A 227 -10.98 -18.01 0.74
CA ILE A 227 -10.77 -16.87 1.66
C ILE A 227 -11.64 -15.71 1.19
N ARG A 228 -12.66 -15.38 2.00
CA ARG A 228 -13.21 -14.03 2.10
C ARG A 228 -12.08 -13.10 2.54
N ALA A 229 -11.36 -12.50 1.60
CA ALA A 229 -10.41 -11.43 1.92
C ALA A 229 -10.61 -10.24 0.98
N CYS A 230 -10.88 -9.12 1.63
CA CYS A 230 -10.50 -7.80 1.18
C CYS A 230 -8.97 -7.80 1.03
N VAL A 231 -8.48 -7.73 -0.21
CA VAL A 231 -7.04 -7.63 -0.55
C VAL A 231 -6.95 -6.69 -1.76
N THR A 232 -6.07 -5.72 -1.73
CA THR A 232 -5.79 -4.88 -2.90
C THR A 232 -4.30 -4.57 -2.91
N TRP A 233 -3.64 -4.77 -4.05
CA TRP A 233 -2.20 -4.58 -4.22
C TRP A 233 -1.96 -3.34 -5.08
N ILE A 234 -0.76 -2.76 -5.01
CA ILE A 234 -0.26 -1.76 -5.95
C ILE A 234 1.05 -2.30 -6.51
N CYS A 235 1.17 -2.27 -7.83
CA CYS A 235 2.37 -2.57 -8.62
C CYS A 235 3.53 -1.61 -8.29
#